data_AF-A0A091RWH0-F1
#
_entry.id   AF-A0A091RWH0-F1
#
_cell.length_a   1.000
_cell.length_b   1.000
_cell.length_c   1.000
_cell.angle_alpha   90.00
_cell.angle_beta   90.00
_cell.angle_gamma   90.00
#
_symmetry.space_group_name_H-M   'P 1'
#
loop_
_entity.id
_entity.type
_entity.pdbx_description
1 polymer ?
#
loop_
_entity_poly.entity_id
_entity_poly.type
_entity_poly.pdbx_seq_one_letter_code
_entity_poly.pdbx_strand_id
1 'polypeptide(L)'
;APACVLLLAGSLNCVEWSLLPPVTEEMVVQAEQLKGRFQGDPSFEYEYTEINAEDDERFFEDGQEPVIKEEARLVATIEQIDRAVGIVPRGALVKTPLGFVHENRSFEGLSWMEAKKLSSYFHFTEPVILKNKTLLEKADLDPSIDFLDSLEHDIPQGKGS
;
A
#
# COMPACT_ATOMS: atom_id res chain seq x y z
N ALA A 1 -9.62 -5.02 6.84
CA ALA A 1 -8.72 -5.95 7.55
C ALA A 1 -7.91 -5.13 8.54
N PRO A 2 -7.58 -5.62 9.75
CA PRO A 2 -6.62 -4.91 10.57
C PRO A 2 -5.34 -4.77 9.74
N ALA A 3 -4.74 -3.58 9.72
CA ALA A 3 -3.46 -3.35 9.09
C ALA A 3 -2.54 -4.49 9.51
N CYS A 4 -2.11 -5.30 8.55
CA CYS A 4 -1.16 -6.37 8.83
C CYS A 4 0.11 -5.63 9.27
N VAL A 5 0.33 -5.51 10.57
CA VAL A 5 1.60 -5.04 11.12
C VAL A 5 2.60 -6.17 10.87
N LEU A 6 2.96 -6.33 9.60
CA LEU A 6 4.03 -7.22 9.18
C LEU A 6 5.29 -6.61 9.76
N LEU A 7 5.98 -7.38 10.60
CA LEU A 7 7.33 -7.04 10.99
C LEU A 7 8.20 -7.10 9.74
N LEU A 8 8.60 -5.93 9.26
CA LEU A 8 9.54 -5.83 8.14
C LEU A 8 10.95 -6.06 8.67
N ALA A 9 11.71 -6.89 7.96
CA ALA A 9 13.12 -7.11 8.21
C ALA A 9 13.92 -6.85 6.94
N GLY A 10 15.01 -6.10 7.08
CA GLY A 10 15.92 -5.76 5.99
C GLY A 10 17.29 -6.42 6.15
N SER A 11 17.94 -6.71 5.03
CA SER A 11 19.32 -7.22 4.99
C SER A 11 20.05 -6.67 3.77
N LEU A 12 21.33 -6.34 3.94
CA LEU A 12 22.23 -5.94 2.84
C LEU A 12 23.03 -7.12 2.26
N ASN A 13 23.07 -8.25 2.96
CA ASN A 13 23.89 -9.42 2.60
C ASN A 13 23.11 -10.74 2.60
N CYS A 14 21.80 -10.71 2.87
CA CYS A 14 20.91 -11.88 3.01
C CYS A 14 21.28 -12.84 4.15
N VAL A 15 22.18 -12.46 5.05
CA VAL A 15 22.63 -13.27 6.20
C VAL A 15 22.27 -12.58 7.51
N GLU A 16 22.56 -11.29 7.61
CA GLU A 16 22.27 -10.46 8.79
C GLU A 16 20.99 -9.68 8.55
N TRP A 17 19.99 -9.90 9.40
CA TRP A 17 18.67 -9.31 9.28
C TRP A 17 18.41 -8.38 10.45
N SER A 18 17.97 -7.16 10.15
CA SER A 18 17.58 -6.17 11.14
C SER A 18 16.08 -5.91 11.05
N LEU A 19 15.42 -5.79 12.19
CA LEU A 19 14.03 -5.34 12.24
C LEU A 19 13.97 -3.87 11.84
N LEU A 20 13.08 -3.55 10.92
CA LEU A 20 12.79 -2.19 10.52
C LEU A 20 11.73 -1.58 11.46
N PRO A 21 11.74 -0.25 11.67
CA PRO A 21 10.73 0.39 12.49
C PRO A 21 9.32 0.22 11.90
N PRO A 22 8.26 0.23 12.72
CA PRO A 22 6.90 0.24 12.22
C PRO A 22 6.62 1.53 11.44
N VAL A 23 5.82 1.41 10.37
CA VAL A 23 5.42 2.56 9.56
C VAL A 23 4.47 3.48 10.34
N THR A 24 4.68 4.78 10.23
CA THR A 24 3.78 5.84 10.75
C THR A 24 3.24 6.68 9.59
N GLU A 25 2.13 7.38 9.81
CA GLU A 25 1.54 8.24 8.78
C GLU A 25 2.48 9.42 8.44
N GLU A 26 3.18 9.94 9.45
CA GLU A 26 4.18 10.99 9.29
C GLU A 26 5.30 10.52 8.34
N MET A 27 5.84 9.31 8.54
CA MET A 27 6.89 8.75 7.67
C MET A 27 6.43 8.64 6.21
N VAL A 28 5.15 8.31 5.97
CA VAL A 28 4.59 8.21 4.61
C VAL A 28 4.54 9.58 3.95
N VAL A 29 3.97 10.59 4.63
CA VAL A 29 3.89 11.96 4.11
C VAL A 29 5.27 12.54 3.83
N GLN A 30 6.22 12.28 4.72
CA GLN A 30 7.61 12.70 4.58
C GLN A 30 8.31 12.01 3.39
N ALA A 31 8.12 10.69 3.23
CA ALA A 31 8.72 9.93 2.14
C ALA A 31 8.17 10.32 0.76
N GLU A 32 6.88 10.70 0.66
CA GLU A 32 6.26 11.17 -0.59
C GLU A 32 6.92 12.43 -1.17
N GLN A 33 7.50 13.28 -0.30
CA GLN A 33 8.20 14.49 -0.71
C GLN A 33 9.60 14.20 -1.27
N LEU A 34 10.19 13.05 -0.95
CA LEU A 34 11.55 12.68 -1.35
C LEU A 34 11.58 11.88 -2.65
N LYS A 35 12.28 12.42 -3.65
CA LYS A 35 12.51 11.75 -4.93
C LYS A 35 13.98 11.35 -5.06
N GLY A 36 14.24 10.24 -5.73
CA GLY A 36 15.60 9.76 -5.98
C GLY A 36 15.90 8.39 -5.39
N ARG A 37 17.14 7.93 -5.53
CA ARG A 37 17.57 6.59 -5.10
C ARG A 37 17.82 6.55 -3.59
N PHE A 38 17.81 5.35 -3.03
CA PHE A 38 18.36 5.06 -1.70
C PHE A 38 19.89 5.02 -1.77
N GLN A 39 20.55 5.39 -0.67
CA GLN A 39 22.01 5.40 -0.54
C GLN A 39 22.57 4.02 -0.19
N GLY A 40 21.76 3.14 0.40
CA GLY A 40 22.18 1.82 0.87
C GLY A 40 22.72 1.80 2.30
N ASP A 41 22.46 2.85 3.08
CA ASP A 41 22.82 2.95 4.50
C ASP A 41 21.56 3.30 5.31
N PRO A 42 21.02 2.36 6.12
CA PRO A 42 19.84 2.58 6.96
C PRO A 42 19.94 3.82 7.88
N SER A 43 21.16 4.21 8.27
CA SER A 43 21.41 5.35 9.16
C SER A 43 21.54 6.68 8.43
N PHE A 44 21.52 6.69 7.09
CA PHE A 44 21.62 7.92 6.30
C PHE A 44 20.42 8.83 6.58
N GLU A 45 20.67 10.12 6.72
CA GLU A 45 19.68 11.14 7.07
C GLU A 45 19.45 12.07 5.88
N TYR A 46 18.20 12.19 5.44
CA TYR A 46 17.79 13.12 4.38
C TYR A 46 17.35 14.45 5.00
N GLU A 47 17.99 15.55 4.56
CA GLU A 47 17.58 16.92 4.86
C GLU A 47 16.59 17.43 3.80
N TYR A 48 15.57 18.19 4.21
CA TYR A 48 14.47 18.59 3.32
C TYR A 48 14.83 19.74 2.36
N THR A 49 16.04 20.29 2.49
CA THR A 49 16.57 21.34 1.62
C THR A 49 16.76 20.89 0.15
N GLU A 50 16.61 19.60 -0.14
CA GLU A 50 16.66 19.03 -1.49
C GLU A 50 15.28 18.86 -2.17
N ILE A 51 14.20 19.27 -1.52
CA ILE A 51 12.81 19.10 -1.99
C ILE A 51 12.36 20.37 -2.72
N ASN A 52 11.74 20.22 -3.89
CA ASN A 52 11.23 21.29 -4.75
C ASN A 52 10.67 22.49 -3.96
N ALA A 53 11.22 23.67 -4.22
CA ALA A 53 10.86 24.96 -3.62
C ALA A 53 9.43 25.48 -3.98
N GLU A 54 8.49 24.61 -4.35
CA GLU A 54 7.17 25.00 -4.86
C GLU A 54 5.98 24.60 -3.94
N ASP A 55 6.17 23.75 -2.93
CA ASP A 55 5.10 23.35 -1.99
C ASP A 55 5.48 23.68 -0.53
N ASP A 56 5.81 24.95 -0.30
CA ASP A 56 6.13 25.48 1.02
C ASP A 56 4.88 26.07 1.67
N GLU A 57 4.13 25.28 2.46
CA GLU A 57 3.22 25.84 3.49
C GLU A 57 2.65 24.84 4.51
N ARG A 58 3.20 23.63 4.65
CA ARG A 58 2.63 22.66 5.60
C ARG A 58 3.69 21.96 6.46
N PHE A 59 3.59 22.28 7.75
CA PHE A 59 4.08 21.57 8.93
C PHE A 59 5.51 21.86 9.39
N PHE A 60 5.73 22.92 10.17
CA PHE A 60 6.83 22.94 11.15
C PHE A 60 6.38 23.60 12.45
N GLU A 61 5.95 22.80 13.44
CA GLU A 61 6.03 23.19 14.85
C GLU A 61 7.49 22.94 15.30
N ASP A 62 8.08 23.93 15.99
CA ASP A 62 9.38 23.88 16.69
C ASP A 62 10.71 24.06 15.93
N GLY A 63 10.73 24.48 14.66
CA GLY A 63 11.95 25.05 14.05
C GLY A 63 13.15 24.09 13.94
N GLN A 64 12.95 22.79 14.12
CA GLN A 64 13.86 21.76 13.65
C GLN A 64 13.59 21.49 12.17
N GLU A 65 14.63 21.53 11.35
CA GLU A 65 14.55 21.00 9.99
C GLU A 65 14.11 19.53 10.10
N PRO A 66 13.03 19.12 9.41
CA PRO A 66 12.63 17.73 9.43
C PRO A 66 13.77 16.89 8.85
N VAL A 67 14.13 15.80 9.53
CA VAL A 67 15.13 14.85 9.05
C VAL A 67 14.46 13.48 9.06
N ILE A 68 14.57 12.76 7.95
CA ILE A 68 14.09 11.39 7.84
C ILE A 68 15.25 10.45 7.56
N LYS A 69 15.37 9.39 8.37
CA LYS A 69 16.35 8.32 8.13
C LYS A 69 15.97 7.46 6.94
N GLU A 70 16.96 6.93 6.26
CA GLU A 70 16.77 6.04 5.12
C GLU A 70 15.93 4.81 5.47
N GLU A 71 16.14 4.19 6.63
CA GLU A 71 15.31 3.08 7.09
C GLU A 71 13.82 3.45 7.21
N ALA A 72 13.53 4.68 7.64
CA ALA A 72 12.17 5.17 7.78
C ALA A 72 11.53 5.45 6.41
N ARG A 73 12.29 6.11 5.52
CA ARG A 73 11.88 6.33 4.12
C ARG A 73 11.62 5.01 3.40
N LEU A 74 12.48 4.01 3.61
CA LEU A 74 12.36 2.69 3.02
C LEU A 74 11.05 2.01 3.44
N VAL A 75 10.78 1.94 4.74
CA VAL A 75 9.54 1.33 5.26
C VAL A 75 8.29 2.04 4.74
N ALA A 76 8.29 3.37 4.72
CA ALA A 76 7.19 4.16 4.18
C ALA A 76 6.98 3.92 2.67
N THR A 77 8.07 3.75 1.91
CA THR A 77 8.00 3.44 0.48
C THR A 77 7.46 2.04 0.25
N ILE A 78 7.88 1.04 1.05
CA ILE A 78 7.34 -0.32 0.99
C ILE A 78 5.83 -0.32 1.26
N GLU A 79 5.38 0.38 2.30
CA GLU A 79 3.95 0.50 2.62
C GLU A 79 3.15 1.12 1.47
N GLN A 80 3.68 2.16 0.82
CA GLN A 80 3.04 2.78 -0.35
C GLN A 80 2.96 1.81 -1.53
N ILE A 81 4.03 1.05 -1.80
CA ILE A 81 4.05 0.03 -2.85
C ILE A 81 3.01 -1.05 -2.53
N ASP A 82 3.05 -1.63 -1.33
CA ASP A 82 2.15 -2.72 -0.93
C ASP A 82 0.68 -2.30 -1.01
N ARG A 83 0.35 -1.07 -0.59
CA ARG A 83 -1.01 -0.52 -0.73
C ARG A 83 -1.44 -0.32 -2.18
N ALA A 84 -0.51 0.06 -3.06
CA ALA A 84 -0.82 0.39 -4.45
C ALA A 84 -0.86 -0.84 -5.37
N VAL A 85 -0.04 -1.87 -5.10
CA VAL A 85 0.12 -3.02 -6.01
C VAL A 85 -0.13 -4.37 -5.36
N GLY A 86 -0.39 -4.43 -4.05
CA GLY A 86 -0.82 -5.66 -3.39
C GLY A 86 -2.18 -6.08 -3.92
N ILE A 87 -2.27 -7.24 -4.57
CA ILE A 87 -3.51 -7.72 -5.20
C ILE A 87 -3.83 -9.16 -4.82
N VAL A 88 -5.11 -9.50 -4.90
CA VAL A 88 -5.63 -10.84 -4.63
C VAL A 88 -6.68 -11.24 -5.68
N PRO A 89 -6.70 -12.50 -6.16
CA PRO A 89 -7.74 -12.98 -7.05
C PRO A 89 -9.13 -13.00 -6.40
N ARG A 90 -10.16 -12.68 -7.18
CA ARG A 90 -11.57 -12.80 -6.78
C ARG A 90 -11.87 -14.21 -6.27
N GLY A 91 -12.43 -14.29 -5.06
CA GLY A 91 -12.81 -15.55 -4.44
C GLY A 91 -11.67 -16.30 -3.73
N ALA A 92 -10.42 -15.82 -3.78
CA ALA A 92 -9.33 -16.39 -2.99
C ALA A 92 -9.47 -16.12 -1.49
N LEU A 93 -10.19 -15.05 -1.13
CA LEU A 93 -10.56 -14.71 0.24
C LEU A 93 -12.08 -14.67 0.37
N VAL A 94 -12.58 -15.04 1.55
CA VAL A 94 -13.99 -14.96 1.91
C VAL A 94 -14.14 -14.19 3.22
N LYS A 95 -15.07 -13.24 3.22
CA LYS A 95 -15.50 -12.49 4.38
C LYS A 95 -16.76 -13.10 4.99
N THR A 96 -16.69 -13.43 6.26
CA THR A 96 -17.83 -13.92 7.03
C THR A 96 -18.80 -12.78 7.36
N PRO A 97 -20.08 -13.08 7.68
CA PRO A 97 -21.03 -12.06 8.14
C PRO A 97 -20.58 -11.30 9.40
N LEU A 98 -19.70 -11.91 10.21
CA LEU A 98 -19.09 -11.29 11.39
C LEU A 98 -17.92 -10.36 11.04
N GLY A 99 -17.52 -10.29 9.77
CA GLY A 99 -16.46 -9.42 9.27
C GLY A 99 -15.07 -10.05 9.22
N PHE A 100 -14.88 -11.28 9.72
CA PHE A 100 -13.60 -11.99 9.60
C PHE A 100 -13.31 -12.39 8.16
N VAL A 101 -12.06 -12.26 7.74
CA VAL A 101 -11.58 -12.63 6.40
C VAL A 101 -10.68 -13.86 6.52
N HIS A 102 -10.92 -14.85 5.68
CA HIS A 102 -10.16 -16.10 5.63
C HIS A 102 -9.82 -16.47 4.19
N GLU A 103 -8.75 -17.25 4.02
CA GLU A 103 -8.48 -17.93 2.75
C GLU A 103 -9.61 -18.88 2.39
N ASN A 104 -10.05 -18.82 1.15
CA ASN A 104 -11.02 -19.74 0.59
C ASN A 104 -10.33 -21.03 0.17
N ARG A 105 -10.41 -22.07 0.99
CA ARG A 105 -9.79 -23.38 0.71
C ARG A 105 -10.36 -24.09 -0.52
N SER A 106 -11.52 -23.66 -1.02
CA SER A 106 -12.13 -24.19 -2.24
C SER A 106 -11.72 -23.41 -3.49
N PHE A 107 -10.90 -22.36 -3.36
CA PHE A 107 -10.39 -21.61 -4.49
C PHE A 107 -9.24 -22.37 -5.17
N GLU A 108 -9.48 -22.82 -6.40
CA GLU A 108 -8.50 -23.57 -7.20
C GLU A 108 -7.70 -22.69 -8.17
N GLY A 109 -7.86 -21.36 -8.08
CA GLY A 109 -7.30 -20.40 -9.02
C GLY A 109 -8.34 -19.85 -10.00
N LEU A 110 -7.94 -18.78 -10.70
CA LEU A 110 -8.74 -18.22 -11.80
C LEU A 110 -8.60 -19.07 -13.05
N SER A 111 -9.66 -19.16 -13.85
CA SER A 111 -9.52 -19.70 -15.20
C SER A 111 -8.64 -18.80 -16.07
N TRP A 112 -8.09 -19.34 -17.15
CA TRP A 112 -7.31 -18.57 -18.12
C TRP A 112 -8.04 -17.32 -18.65
N MET A 113 -9.36 -17.40 -18.83
CA MET A 113 -10.16 -16.27 -19.31
C MET A 113 -10.35 -15.20 -18.25
N GLU A 114 -10.49 -15.59 -16.98
CA GLU A 114 -10.63 -14.66 -15.85
C GLU A 114 -9.30 -14.01 -15.50
N ALA A 115 -8.20 -14.76 -15.54
CA ALA A 115 -6.87 -14.28 -15.20
C ALA A 115 -6.40 -13.09 -16.07
N LYS A 116 -7.02 -12.88 -17.24
CA LYS A 116 -6.76 -11.76 -18.15
C LYS A 116 -7.60 -10.50 -17.87
N LYS A 117 -8.57 -10.58 -16.95
CA LYS A 117 -9.48 -9.46 -16.66
C LYS A 117 -9.09 -8.80 -15.35
N LEU A 118 -8.95 -7.48 -15.37
CA LEU A 118 -8.70 -6.70 -14.15
C LEU A 118 -9.82 -6.86 -13.11
N SER A 119 -11.07 -7.03 -13.56
CA SER A 119 -12.23 -7.30 -12.71
C SER A 119 -12.12 -8.60 -11.89
N SER A 120 -11.20 -9.52 -12.24
CA SER A 120 -10.95 -10.76 -11.51
C SER A 120 -9.95 -10.58 -10.36
N TYR A 121 -9.43 -9.38 -10.15
CA TYR A 121 -8.46 -9.07 -9.10
C TYR A 121 -8.95 -7.87 -8.28
N PHE A 122 -8.56 -7.88 -7.01
CA PHE A 122 -8.86 -6.84 -6.05
C PHE A 122 -7.59 -6.34 -5.37
N HIS A 123 -7.58 -5.08 -4.97
CA HIS A 123 -6.57 -4.52 -4.07
C HIS A 123 -6.61 -5.23 -2.72
N PHE A 124 -5.47 -5.73 -2.26
CA PHE A 124 -5.30 -6.42 -0.97
C PHE A 124 -5.01 -5.42 0.16
N THR A 125 -5.86 -4.40 0.26
CA THR A 125 -5.82 -3.39 1.31
C THR A 125 -7.24 -3.08 1.79
N GLU A 126 -7.38 -2.22 2.78
CA GLU A 126 -8.68 -1.75 3.24
C GLU A 126 -9.40 -1.00 2.09
N PRO A 127 -10.64 -1.39 1.72
CA PRO A 127 -11.31 -0.78 0.59
C PRO A 127 -11.66 0.69 0.85
N VAL A 128 -11.45 1.52 -0.17
CA VAL A 128 -11.77 2.95 -0.21
C VAL A 128 -12.91 3.20 -1.21
N ILE A 129 -12.84 2.62 -2.41
CA ILE A 129 -13.80 2.85 -3.50
C ILE A 129 -15.13 2.19 -3.19
N LEU A 130 -15.12 0.93 -2.75
CA LEU A 130 -16.30 0.15 -2.41
C LEU A 130 -17.15 0.81 -1.31
N LYS A 131 -16.50 1.50 -0.36
CA LYS A 131 -17.21 2.25 0.70
C LYS A 131 -18.08 3.35 0.10
N ASN A 132 -17.63 3.98 -0.98
CA ASN A 132 -18.28 5.09 -1.66
C ASN A 132 -19.33 4.66 -2.71
N LYS A 133 -19.44 3.36 -3.03
CA LYS A 133 -20.48 2.85 -3.95
C LYS A 133 -21.90 3.02 -3.36
N THR A 134 -22.84 3.35 -4.23
CA THR A 134 -24.28 3.46 -3.94
C THR A 134 -24.90 2.10 -3.59
N LEU A 135 -26.10 2.11 -3.01
CA LEU A 135 -26.84 0.88 -2.70
C LEU A 135 -27.17 0.07 -3.95
N LEU A 136 -27.47 0.74 -5.07
CA LEU A 136 -27.78 0.08 -6.33
C LEU A 136 -26.56 -0.66 -6.89
N GLU A 137 -25.39 -0.01 -6.88
CA GLU A 137 -24.14 -0.64 -7.33
C GLU A 137 -23.69 -1.79 -6.43
N LYS A 138 -24.03 -1.74 -5.14
CA LYS A 138 -23.73 -2.83 -4.20
C LYS A 138 -24.68 -4.03 -4.34
N ALA A 139 -25.84 -3.86 -4.99
CA ALA A 139 -26.82 -4.94 -5.13
C ALA A 139 -26.33 -6.08 -6.03
N ASP A 140 -25.41 -5.79 -6.95
CA ASP A 140 -24.82 -6.76 -7.87
C ASP A 140 -23.57 -7.47 -7.29
N LEU A 141 -23.14 -7.07 -6.08
CA LEU A 141 -21.93 -7.61 -5.43
C LEU A 141 -22.28 -8.75 -4.48
N ASP A 142 -21.44 -9.78 -4.44
CA ASP A 142 -21.48 -10.79 -3.39
C ASP A 142 -20.69 -10.29 -2.17
N PRO A 143 -21.32 -9.95 -1.04
CA PRO A 143 -20.63 -9.36 0.12
C PRO A 143 -19.58 -10.27 0.76
N SER A 144 -19.60 -11.57 0.43
CA SER A 144 -18.63 -12.55 0.94
C SER A 144 -17.33 -12.56 0.14
N ILE A 145 -17.35 -12.24 -1.16
CA ILE A 145 -16.17 -12.32 -2.05
C ILE A 145 -15.83 -11.00 -2.74
N ASP A 146 -16.77 -10.06 -2.83
CA ASP A 146 -16.64 -8.73 -3.43
C ASP A 146 -16.57 -7.63 -2.37
N PHE A 147 -15.76 -7.87 -1.33
CA PHE A 147 -15.61 -6.98 -0.18
C PHE A 147 -14.37 -6.07 -0.25
N LEU A 148 -13.61 -6.12 -1.35
CA LEU A 148 -12.41 -5.32 -1.62
C LEU A 148 -12.61 -4.45 -2.88
N ASP A 149 -11.66 -3.54 -3.16
CA ASP A 149 -11.71 -2.68 -4.34
C ASP A 149 -11.20 -3.40 -5.59
N SER A 150 -11.99 -3.42 -6.66
CA SER A 150 -11.62 -4.10 -7.90
C SER A 150 -10.67 -3.25 -8.74
N LEU A 151 -9.71 -3.90 -9.41
CA LEU A 151 -8.78 -3.24 -10.34
C LEU A 151 -9.46 -2.77 -11.64
N GLU A 152 -10.71 -3.15 -11.91
CA GLU A 152 -11.42 -2.78 -13.15
C GLU A 152 -11.50 -1.25 -13.36
N HIS A 153 -11.51 -0.49 -12.27
CA HIS A 153 -11.67 0.96 -12.30
C HIS A 153 -10.36 1.71 -12.02
N ASP A 154 -9.23 1.00 -11.97
CA ASP A 154 -7.93 1.63 -11.78
C ASP A 154 -7.58 2.48 -13.01
N ILE A 155 -7.29 3.76 -12.77
CA ILE A 155 -6.83 4.69 -13.78
C ILE A 155 -5.33 4.89 -13.55
N PRO A 156 -4.45 4.46 -14.48
CA PRO A 156 -3.03 4.68 -14.32
C PRO A 156 -2.74 6.18 -14.32
N GLN A 157 -2.17 6.68 -13.22
CA GLN A 157 -1.70 8.07 -13.13
C GLN A 157 -0.36 8.19 -13.86
N GLY A 158 -0.41 8.15 -15.19
CA GLY A 158 0.75 8.35 -16.04
C GLY A 158 0.32 8.94 -17.38
N LYS A 159 0.71 10.18 -17.66
CA LYS A 159 0.86 10.63 -19.05
C LYS A 159 2.10 9.91 -19.57
N GLY A 160 1.91 8.88 -20.39
CA GLY A 160 3.03 8.24 -21.08
C GLY A 160 3.83 9.31 -21.83
N SER A 161 5.10 9.45 -21.46
CA SER A 161 6.12 10.18 -22.23
C SER A 161 6.65 9.32 -23.36
#